data_AF-A0A0A9XYU0-F1
#
_entry.id   AF-A0A0A9XYU0-F1
#
_cell.length_a   1.000
_cell.length_b   1.000
_cell.length_c   1.000
_cell.angle_alpha   90.00
_cell.angle_beta   90.00
_cell.angle_gamma   90.00
#
_symmetry.space_group_name_H-M   'P 1'
#
loop_
_entity.id
_entity.type
_entity.pdbx_description
1 polymer ?
#
loop_
_entity_poly.entity_id
_entity_poly.type
_entity_poly.pdbx_seq_one_letter_code
_entity_poly.pdbx_strand_id
1 'polypeptide(L)'
;MSDFASTLMDMGFPKDKVERALEVTGNLGVEPAMEWLLAHGDDLNASSSGSAGRSLTDPPATPAEEAGSSASAETTETAKSLKCEECGKLFKSQLEVEFHATKSGHSQFSESTEEKKPLTEEEKRQQMALLEQKLKEKKREREEKEKEEALAREKNRIRSGKEIVAAKKKLEDEELKKAIELRKREKEADKLARQKIIAQIEADKQARRAKAAGGTGQGEGAPPAPVAPVPAPAPISAPPKDYSQTRLQIRLTDGSSITQSFGVKEQLSSVRLYVEMNRTDNQEGPFSLMTTFPRKVFVEEDYEKPLDVLGLVPSAVLIVTKAPV
;
A
#
# COMPACT_ATOMS: atom_id res chain seq x y z
N MET A 1 -7.07 -4.93 -30.68
CA MET A 1 -5.92 -5.12 -29.78
C MET A 1 -6.06 -4.10 -28.66
N SER A 2 -6.18 -4.54 -27.41
CA SER A 2 -6.19 -3.61 -26.28
C SER A 2 -4.81 -3.00 -26.12
N ASP A 3 -4.72 -1.75 -25.64
CA ASP A 3 -3.44 -1.07 -25.40
C ASP A 3 -2.55 -1.89 -24.44
N PHE A 4 -3.17 -2.61 -23.50
CA PHE A 4 -2.50 -3.52 -22.58
C PHE A 4 -1.85 -4.71 -23.29
N ALA A 5 -2.44 -5.19 -24.39
CA ALA A 5 -1.87 -6.27 -25.18
C ALA A 5 -0.59 -5.81 -25.90
N SER A 6 -0.56 -4.57 -26.39
CA SER A 6 0.65 -4.00 -27.01
C SER A 6 1.78 -3.88 -26.00
N THR A 7 1.51 -3.34 -24.81
CA THR A 7 2.53 -3.18 -23.76
C THR A 7 3.13 -4.51 -23.31
N LEU A 8 2.31 -5.56 -23.16
CA LEU A 8 2.80 -6.89 -22.77
C LEU A 8 3.58 -7.57 -23.90
N MET A 9 3.20 -7.34 -25.16
CA MET A 9 3.99 -7.80 -26.31
C MET A 9 5.33 -7.06 -26.42
N ASP A 10 5.36 -5.75 -26.15
CA ASP A 10 6.59 -4.94 -26.10
C ASP A 10 7.53 -5.39 -24.97
N MET A 11 6.99 -5.94 -23.88
CA MET A 11 7.75 -6.58 -22.80
C MET A 11 8.27 -7.98 -23.16
N GLY A 12 7.95 -8.50 -24.36
CA GLY A 12 8.46 -9.77 -24.88
C GLY A 12 7.59 -10.99 -24.57
N PHE A 13 6.35 -10.82 -24.10
CA PHE A 13 5.42 -11.93 -23.93
C PHE A 13 4.76 -12.30 -25.27
N PRO A 14 4.64 -13.60 -25.61
CA PRO A 14 4.04 -14.03 -26.87
C PRO A 14 2.56 -13.67 -26.91
N LYS A 15 2.12 -13.18 -28.09
CA LYS A 15 0.78 -12.66 -28.33
C LYS A 15 -0.35 -13.59 -27.86
N ASP A 16 -0.24 -14.89 -28.13
CA ASP A 16 -1.26 -15.88 -27.76
C ASP A 16 -1.44 -16.01 -26.24
N LYS A 17 -0.37 -15.81 -25.47
CA LYS A 17 -0.44 -15.82 -24.00
C LYS A 17 -1.01 -14.51 -23.47
N VAL A 18 -0.63 -13.38 -24.07
CA VAL A 18 -1.14 -12.06 -23.72
C VAL A 18 -2.65 -11.97 -23.92
N GLU A 19 -3.16 -12.50 -25.03
CA GLU A 19 -4.60 -12.53 -25.32
C GLU A 19 -5.35 -13.39 -24.29
N ARG A 20 -4.85 -14.60 -23.97
CA ARG A 20 -5.44 -15.43 -22.91
C ARG A 20 -5.38 -14.79 -21.52
N ALA A 21 -4.25 -14.16 -21.19
CA ALA A 21 -4.09 -13.49 -19.90
C ALA A 21 -5.10 -12.35 -19.76
N LEU A 22 -5.32 -11.58 -20.82
CA LEU A 22 -6.28 -10.48 -20.83
C LEU A 22 -7.73 -10.97 -20.83
N GLU A 23 -8.02 -12.12 -21.45
CA GLU A 23 -9.34 -12.76 -21.36
C GLU A 23 -9.63 -13.24 -19.93
N VAL A 24 -8.67 -13.91 -19.29
CA VAL A 24 -8.85 -14.44 -17.92
C VAL A 24 -8.88 -13.32 -16.88
N THR A 25 -8.09 -12.28 -17.08
CA THR A 25 -8.04 -11.12 -16.18
C THR A 25 -9.06 -10.04 -16.55
N GLY A 26 -9.93 -10.26 -17.53
CA GLY A 26 -11.02 -9.35 -17.89
C GLY A 26 -10.58 -7.96 -18.33
N ASN A 27 -9.38 -7.81 -18.92
CA ASN A 27 -8.78 -6.53 -19.31
C ASN A 27 -8.69 -5.48 -18.17
N LEU A 28 -8.56 -5.90 -16.91
CA LEU A 28 -8.46 -4.99 -15.76
C LEU A 28 -7.15 -4.16 -15.70
N GLY A 29 -6.13 -4.52 -16.48
CA GLY A 29 -4.88 -3.77 -16.61
C GLY A 29 -3.67 -4.64 -16.99
N VAL A 30 -2.51 -4.01 -17.13
CA VAL A 30 -1.24 -4.70 -17.49
C VAL A 30 -0.72 -5.55 -16.32
N GLU A 31 -0.78 -5.05 -15.09
CA GLU A 31 -0.22 -5.74 -13.91
C GLU A 31 -0.94 -7.07 -13.60
N PRO A 32 -2.29 -7.15 -13.56
CA PRO A 32 -2.97 -8.43 -13.33
C PRO A 32 -2.71 -9.46 -14.43
N ALA A 33 -2.67 -9.00 -15.69
CA ALA A 33 -2.36 -9.85 -16.83
C ALA A 33 -0.90 -10.35 -16.80
N MET A 34 0.04 -9.52 -16.37
CA MET A 34 1.43 -9.90 -16.17
C MET A 34 1.60 -10.91 -15.03
N GLU A 35 0.91 -10.71 -13.90
CA GLU A 35 0.93 -11.64 -12.77
C GLU A 35 0.39 -13.02 -13.18
N TRP A 36 -0.70 -13.04 -13.95
CA TRP A 36 -1.24 -14.29 -14.51
C TRP A 36 -0.26 -14.95 -15.49
N LEU A 37 0.39 -14.18 -16.36
CA LEU A 37 1.42 -14.66 -17.30
C LEU A 37 2.65 -15.22 -16.61
N LEU A 38 3.08 -14.62 -15.49
CA LEU A 38 4.22 -15.10 -14.70
C LEU A 38 3.87 -16.36 -13.92
N ALA A 39 2.65 -16.44 -13.37
CA ALA A 39 2.16 -17.61 -12.64
C ALA A 39 1.91 -18.83 -13.55
N HIS A 40 1.55 -18.61 -14.81
CA HIS A 40 1.22 -19.66 -15.79
C HIS A 40 2.19 -19.72 -16.97
N GLY A 41 3.36 -19.08 -16.85
CA GLY A 41 4.31 -18.88 -17.94
C GLY A 41 4.99 -20.16 -18.44
N ASP A 42 5.18 -21.13 -17.54
CA ASP A 42 5.87 -22.40 -17.79
C ASP A 42 4.98 -23.49 -18.43
N ASP A 43 3.66 -23.49 -18.17
CA ASP A 43 2.75 -24.55 -18.66
C ASP A 43 2.52 -24.54 -20.18
N LEU A 44 2.78 -23.41 -20.86
CA LEU A 44 2.61 -23.27 -22.31
C LEU A 44 3.94 -23.12 -23.09
N ASN A 45 5.07 -23.02 -22.39
CA ASN A 45 6.39 -23.01 -23.04
C ASN A 45 6.78 -24.41 -23.58
N ALA A 46 6.13 -25.47 -23.06
CA ALA A 46 6.30 -26.84 -23.54
C ALA A 46 5.60 -27.14 -24.89
N SER A 47 4.86 -26.19 -25.48
CA SER A 47 4.15 -26.39 -26.76
C SER A 47 4.49 -25.40 -27.87
N SER A 48 5.50 -24.54 -27.69
CA SER A 48 5.87 -23.56 -28.75
C SER A 48 7.37 -23.22 -28.83
N SER A 49 8.25 -24.21 -28.62
CA SER A 49 9.64 -24.11 -29.08
C SER A 49 9.90 -25.12 -30.20
N GLY A 50 9.42 -24.72 -31.39
CA GLY A 50 9.74 -25.32 -32.66
C GLY A 50 9.96 -24.21 -33.68
N SER A 51 11.23 -23.83 -33.83
CA SER A 51 11.85 -23.30 -35.06
C SER A 51 11.40 -21.94 -35.60
N ALA A 52 12.30 -20.97 -35.53
CA ALA A 52 12.40 -19.87 -36.49
C ALA A 52 13.60 -20.13 -37.42
N GLY A 53 13.35 -20.40 -38.70
CA GLY A 53 14.41 -20.40 -39.71
C GLY A 53 14.12 -21.08 -41.05
N ARG A 54 13.39 -20.38 -41.93
CA ARG A 54 13.47 -20.38 -43.42
C ARG A 54 12.64 -21.40 -44.24
N SER A 55 11.43 -20.93 -44.61
CA SER A 55 10.90 -20.69 -45.97
C SER A 55 11.06 -21.71 -47.12
N LEU A 56 9.87 -22.08 -47.65
CA LEU A 56 9.45 -22.33 -49.07
C LEU A 56 9.92 -23.68 -49.67
N THR A 57 9.08 -24.59 -50.21
CA THR A 57 7.78 -24.52 -50.93
C THR A 57 7.00 -25.85 -50.87
N ASP A 58 5.69 -25.76 -51.16
CA ASP A 58 4.57 -26.72 -51.26
C ASP A 58 4.77 -28.20 -51.75
N PRO A 59 3.79 -29.11 -51.45
CA PRO A 59 3.70 -30.53 -51.85
C PRO A 59 2.70 -30.71 -53.04
N PRO A 60 1.96 -31.83 -53.29
CA PRO A 60 2.15 -33.29 -53.13
C PRO A 60 1.82 -34.10 -54.45
N ALA A 61 2.07 -35.42 -54.47
CA ALA A 61 1.10 -36.49 -54.86
C ALA A 61 1.74 -37.86 -55.23
N THR A 62 1.16 -38.90 -54.62
CA THR A 62 1.26 -40.39 -54.72
C THR A 62 1.04 -40.99 -56.14
N PRO A 63 1.17 -42.33 -56.42
CA PRO A 63 1.12 -43.52 -55.53
C PRO A 63 2.02 -44.76 -55.85
N ALA A 64 2.14 -45.62 -54.82
CA ALA A 64 2.03 -47.10 -54.76
C ALA A 64 2.74 -48.10 -55.73
N GLU A 65 3.09 -49.24 -55.09
CA GLU A 65 3.35 -50.62 -55.59
C GLU A 65 4.72 -50.88 -56.25
N GLU A 66 5.37 -52.05 -56.15
CA GLU A 66 5.37 -53.25 -55.30
C GLU A 66 6.63 -54.03 -55.76
N ALA A 67 7.16 -54.91 -54.91
CA ALA A 67 7.97 -56.09 -55.24
C ALA A 67 9.29 -55.94 -56.04
N GLY A 68 10.40 -56.34 -55.41
CA GLY A 68 11.67 -56.59 -56.10
C GLY A 68 12.82 -57.03 -55.21
N SER A 69 12.75 -58.25 -54.69
CA SER A 69 13.83 -58.96 -54.00
C SER A 69 15.14 -58.99 -54.80
N SER A 70 16.27 -58.70 -54.16
CA SER A 70 17.57 -59.32 -54.49
C SER A 70 18.51 -59.26 -53.29
N ALA A 71 18.89 -60.45 -52.84
CA ALA A 71 19.86 -60.70 -51.81
C ALA A 71 21.27 -60.21 -52.22
N SER A 72 21.95 -59.58 -51.28
CA SER A 72 23.41 -59.67 -51.14
C SER A 72 23.72 -59.96 -49.68
N ALA A 73 24.24 -61.16 -49.45
CA ALA A 73 24.86 -61.54 -48.21
C ALA A 73 26.25 -60.89 -48.14
N GLU A 74 26.45 -60.02 -47.14
CA GLU A 74 27.76 -59.72 -46.61
C GLU A 74 27.72 -59.92 -45.09
N THR A 75 28.69 -60.71 -44.63
CA THR A 75 28.97 -61.03 -43.24
C THR A 75 29.51 -59.80 -42.53
N THR A 76 28.80 -59.28 -41.54
CA THR A 76 29.36 -58.38 -40.52
C THR A 76 29.07 -58.93 -39.14
N GLU A 77 30.13 -59.31 -38.44
CA GLU A 77 30.11 -59.68 -37.03
C GLU A 77 29.43 -58.57 -36.22
N THR A 78 28.37 -58.90 -35.49
CA THR A 78 27.69 -57.95 -34.62
C THR A 78 28.61 -57.56 -33.46
N ALA A 79 29.16 -56.35 -33.50
CA ALA A 79 29.99 -55.80 -32.43
C ALA A 79 29.22 -55.76 -31.11
N LYS A 80 29.80 -56.34 -30.05
CA LYS A 80 29.15 -56.55 -28.75
C LYS A 80 29.36 -55.39 -27.76
N SER A 81 30.31 -54.48 -28.03
CA SER A 81 30.51 -53.24 -27.27
C SER A 81 31.19 -52.15 -28.11
N LEU A 82 31.08 -50.88 -27.71
CA LEU A 82 31.79 -49.75 -28.32
C LEU A 82 32.84 -49.20 -27.34
N LYS A 83 34.10 -49.05 -27.76
CA LYS A 83 35.18 -48.43 -26.96
C LYS A 83 35.42 -47.00 -27.40
N CYS A 84 35.54 -46.06 -26.47
CA CYS A 84 36.06 -44.73 -26.78
C CYS A 84 37.59 -44.79 -26.90
N GLU A 85 38.15 -44.32 -28.01
CA GLU A 85 39.61 -44.35 -28.25
C GLU A 85 40.35 -43.28 -27.46
N GLU A 86 39.66 -42.19 -27.10
CA GLU A 86 40.23 -41.06 -26.37
C GLU A 86 40.39 -41.35 -24.87
N CYS A 87 39.58 -42.26 -24.30
CA CYS A 87 39.64 -42.57 -22.86
C CYS A 87 39.58 -44.07 -22.51
N GLY A 88 39.54 -44.96 -23.52
CA GLY A 88 39.56 -46.41 -23.34
C GLY A 88 38.32 -47.01 -22.68
N LYS A 89 37.23 -46.24 -22.49
CA LYS A 89 36.01 -46.74 -21.84
C LYS A 89 35.17 -47.55 -22.81
N LEU A 90 34.77 -48.74 -22.38
CA LEU A 90 33.84 -49.63 -23.08
C LEU A 90 32.38 -49.29 -22.71
N PHE A 91 31.50 -49.26 -23.69
CA PHE A 91 30.08 -48.95 -23.60
C PHE A 91 29.25 -50.09 -24.17
N LYS A 92 28.10 -50.35 -23.53
CA LYS A 92 27.22 -51.49 -23.88
C LYS A 92 26.14 -51.13 -24.88
N SER A 93 25.80 -49.85 -25.03
CA SER A 93 24.78 -49.39 -25.95
C SER A 93 25.17 -48.06 -26.58
N GLN A 94 24.61 -47.77 -27.75
CA GLN A 94 24.79 -46.50 -28.46
C GLN A 94 24.36 -45.30 -27.60
N LEU A 95 23.37 -45.46 -26.73
CA LEU A 95 22.91 -44.40 -25.81
C LEU A 95 23.94 -44.04 -24.74
N GLU A 96 24.74 -45.01 -24.26
CA GLU A 96 25.83 -44.72 -23.32
C GLU A 96 27.00 -43.99 -24.00
N VAL A 97 27.23 -44.26 -25.29
CA VAL A 97 28.21 -43.57 -26.14
C VAL A 97 27.82 -42.11 -26.35
N GLU A 98 26.55 -41.85 -26.70
CA GLU A 98 26.01 -40.49 -26.83
C GLU A 98 26.09 -39.70 -25.52
N PHE A 99 25.77 -40.34 -24.39
CA PHE A 99 25.91 -39.72 -23.07
C PHE A 99 27.38 -39.43 -22.72
N HIS A 100 28.29 -40.32 -23.08
CA HIS A 100 29.72 -40.10 -22.88
C HIS A 100 30.27 -38.97 -23.75
N ALA A 101 29.83 -38.91 -25.01
CA ALA A 101 30.20 -37.86 -25.96
C ALA A 101 29.71 -36.48 -25.50
N THR A 102 28.46 -36.37 -25.04
CA THR A 102 27.91 -35.11 -24.53
C THR A 102 28.54 -34.65 -23.21
N LYS A 103 28.89 -35.57 -22.33
CA LYS A 103 29.47 -35.24 -21.01
C LYS A 103 30.98 -35.04 -21.04
N SER A 104 31.69 -35.75 -21.91
CA SER A 104 33.16 -35.81 -21.91
C SER A 104 33.77 -35.18 -23.17
N GLY A 105 32.97 -34.88 -24.19
CA GLY A 105 33.41 -34.27 -25.44
C GLY A 105 34.14 -35.20 -26.40
N HIS A 106 34.24 -36.50 -26.08
CA HIS A 106 34.93 -37.47 -26.92
C HIS A 106 34.04 -37.97 -28.05
N SER A 107 34.58 -38.05 -29.26
CA SER A 107 33.83 -38.41 -30.48
C SER A 107 34.34 -39.66 -31.17
N GLN A 108 35.55 -40.11 -30.82
CA GLN A 108 36.15 -41.27 -31.46
C GLN A 108 35.79 -42.57 -30.70
N PHE A 109 34.91 -43.38 -31.30
CA PHE A 109 34.51 -44.68 -30.77
C PHE A 109 34.77 -45.78 -31.80
N SER A 110 35.41 -46.87 -31.38
CA SER A 110 35.58 -48.07 -32.19
C SER A 110 34.79 -49.25 -31.64
N GLU A 111 34.36 -50.13 -32.53
CA GLU A 111 33.65 -51.35 -32.19
C GLU A 111 34.65 -52.36 -31.58
N SER A 112 34.33 -52.87 -30.38
CA SER A 112 35.14 -53.84 -29.64
C SER A 112 34.32 -55.10 -29.37
N THR A 113 34.94 -56.27 -29.46
CA THR A 113 34.29 -57.57 -29.18
C THR A 113 34.31 -57.94 -27.69
N GLU A 114 34.87 -57.07 -26.84
CA GLU A 114 34.97 -57.28 -25.41
C GLU A 114 33.64 -56.96 -24.71
N GLU A 115 32.89 -58.00 -24.34
CA GLU A 115 31.72 -57.86 -23.48
C GLU A 115 32.15 -57.39 -22.08
N LYS A 116 31.74 -56.17 -21.68
CA LYS A 116 31.96 -55.68 -20.30
C LYS A 116 31.30 -56.67 -19.33
N LYS A 117 32.10 -57.35 -18.49
CA LYS A 117 31.61 -58.31 -17.49
C LYS A 117 30.44 -57.66 -16.73
N PRO A 118 29.22 -58.23 -16.82
CA PRO A 118 28.06 -57.63 -16.17
C PRO A 118 28.33 -57.55 -14.68
N LEU A 119 28.19 -56.35 -14.11
CA LEU A 119 28.24 -56.11 -12.67
C LEU A 119 27.37 -57.18 -11.99
N THR A 120 27.94 -57.92 -11.02
CA THR A 120 27.27 -59.04 -10.36
C THR A 120 25.94 -58.59 -9.78
N GLU A 121 24.95 -59.47 -9.77
CA GLU A 121 23.59 -59.11 -9.33
C GLU A 121 23.57 -58.51 -7.92
N GLU A 122 24.51 -58.93 -7.06
CA GLU A 122 24.69 -58.41 -5.71
C GLU A 122 25.21 -56.97 -5.69
N GLU A 123 26.19 -56.61 -6.53
CA GLU A 123 26.75 -55.26 -6.60
C GLU A 123 25.74 -54.24 -7.17
N LYS A 124 24.91 -54.67 -8.14
CA LYS A 124 23.79 -53.85 -8.65
C LYS A 124 22.74 -53.62 -7.57
N ARG A 125 22.38 -54.65 -6.81
CA ARG A 125 21.44 -54.52 -5.68
C ARG A 125 21.99 -53.59 -4.60
N GLN A 126 23.28 -53.64 -4.30
CA GLN A 126 23.94 -52.73 -3.35
C GLN A 126 23.98 -51.28 -3.85
N GLN A 127 24.28 -51.03 -5.13
CA GLN A 127 24.22 -49.67 -5.71
C GLN A 127 22.80 -49.10 -5.70
N MET A 128 21.80 -49.92 -6.03
CA MET A 128 20.39 -49.51 -5.96
C MET A 128 19.96 -49.22 -4.51
N ALA A 129 20.37 -50.05 -3.55
CA ALA A 129 20.11 -49.82 -2.14
C ALA A 129 20.78 -48.53 -1.61
N LEU A 130 22.02 -48.25 -2.01
CA LEU A 130 22.72 -47.00 -1.68
C LEU A 130 22.06 -45.76 -2.30
N LEU A 131 21.58 -45.87 -3.54
CA LEU A 131 20.83 -44.82 -4.22
C LEU A 131 19.48 -44.57 -3.55
N GLU A 132 18.73 -45.63 -3.21
CA GLU A 132 17.47 -45.54 -2.47
C GLU A 132 17.67 -44.92 -1.08
N GLN A 133 18.73 -45.29 -0.36
CA GLN A 133 19.07 -44.67 0.93
C GLN A 133 19.37 -43.17 0.79
N LYS A 134 20.18 -42.76 -0.20
CA LYS A 134 20.44 -41.34 -0.47
C LYS A 134 19.20 -40.56 -0.87
N LEU A 135 18.32 -41.15 -1.68
CA LEU A 135 17.06 -40.51 -2.06
C LEU A 135 16.11 -40.37 -0.87
N LYS A 136 16.07 -41.37 0.02
CA LYS A 136 15.27 -41.35 1.25
C LYS A 136 15.78 -40.30 2.23
N GLU A 137 17.10 -40.19 2.39
CA GLU A 137 17.73 -39.16 3.24
C GLU A 137 17.45 -37.75 2.69
N LYS A 138 17.64 -37.54 1.38
CA LYS A 138 17.34 -36.25 0.72
C LYS A 138 15.86 -35.88 0.80
N LYS A 139 14.94 -36.86 0.74
CA LYS A 139 13.51 -36.63 0.95
C LYS A 139 13.20 -36.23 2.39
N ARG A 140 13.81 -36.90 3.38
CA ARG A 140 13.65 -36.55 4.80
C ARG A 140 14.16 -35.15 5.11
N GLU A 141 15.33 -34.78 4.59
CA GLU A 141 15.89 -33.44 4.74
C GLU A 141 14.98 -32.37 4.11
N ARG A 142 14.45 -32.62 2.90
CA ARG A 142 13.50 -31.71 2.25
C ARG A 142 12.21 -31.57 3.08
N GLU A 143 11.68 -32.66 3.62
CA GLU A 143 10.46 -32.63 4.44
C GLU A 143 10.69 -31.89 5.78
N GLU A 144 11.83 -32.09 6.43
CA GLU A 144 12.21 -31.36 7.65
C GLU A 144 12.36 -29.87 7.38
N LYS A 145 13.02 -29.51 6.27
CA LYS A 145 13.17 -28.12 5.85
C LYS A 145 11.82 -27.46 5.53
N GLU A 146 10.93 -28.16 4.83
CA GLU A 146 9.60 -27.66 4.52
C GLU A 146 8.74 -27.48 5.78
N LYS A 147 8.84 -28.40 6.76
CA LYS A 147 8.22 -28.26 8.07
C LYS A 147 8.77 -27.07 8.85
N GLU A 148 10.09 -26.86 8.85
CA GLU A 148 10.71 -25.72 9.50
C GLU A 148 10.28 -24.40 8.85
N GLU A 149 10.26 -24.34 7.51
CA GLU A 149 9.78 -23.17 6.76
C GLU A 149 8.28 -22.92 7.01
N ALA A 150 7.46 -23.96 7.16
CA ALA A 150 6.05 -23.83 7.53
C ALA A 150 5.89 -23.28 8.97
N LEU A 151 6.64 -23.81 9.94
CA LEU A 151 6.64 -23.32 11.32
C LEU A 151 7.17 -21.87 11.40
N ALA A 152 8.18 -21.52 10.62
CA ALA A 152 8.73 -20.17 10.54
C ALA A 152 7.70 -19.20 9.95
N ARG A 153 6.98 -19.58 8.89
CA ARG A 153 5.89 -18.79 8.30
C ARG A 153 4.77 -18.54 9.32
N GLU A 154 4.31 -19.57 10.02
CA GLU A 154 3.25 -19.40 11.04
C GLU A 154 3.75 -18.55 12.24
N LYS A 155 4.99 -18.76 12.68
CA LYS A 155 5.61 -17.93 13.73
C LYS A 155 5.73 -16.47 13.30
N ASN A 156 6.04 -16.20 12.05
CA ASN A 156 6.11 -14.83 11.52
C ASN A 156 4.72 -14.19 11.42
N ARG A 157 3.68 -14.95 11.05
CA ARG A 157 2.29 -14.49 11.10
C ARG A 157 1.86 -14.08 12.51
N ILE A 158 2.17 -14.89 13.51
CA ILE A 158 1.87 -14.59 14.92
C ILE A 158 2.70 -13.40 15.42
N ARG A 159 3.98 -13.34 15.06
CA ARG A 159 4.89 -12.25 15.47
C ARG A 159 4.43 -10.92 14.89
N SER A 160 4.18 -10.84 13.58
CA SER A 160 3.70 -9.61 12.92
C SER A 160 2.38 -9.13 13.52
N GLY A 161 1.43 -10.03 13.81
CA GLY A 161 0.20 -9.68 14.52
C GLY A 161 0.46 -9.08 15.91
N LYS A 162 1.35 -9.70 16.70
CA LYS A 162 1.76 -9.18 18.02
C LYS A 162 2.51 -7.85 17.92
N GLU A 163 3.36 -7.68 16.90
CA GLU A 163 4.12 -6.46 16.66
C GLU A 163 3.21 -5.29 16.28
N ILE A 164 2.18 -5.51 15.47
CA ILE A 164 1.18 -4.47 15.15
C ILE A 164 0.43 -4.02 16.41
N VAL A 165 -0.01 -4.97 17.23
CA VAL A 165 -0.71 -4.65 18.49
C VAL A 165 0.22 -3.92 19.47
N ALA A 166 1.47 -4.38 19.60
CA ALA A 166 2.47 -3.73 20.44
C ALA A 166 2.86 -2.34 19.92
N ALA A 167 2.94 -2.13 18.60
CA ALA A 167 3.21 -0.84 17.99
C ALA A 167 2.08 0.15 18.24
N LYS A 168 0.81 -0.26 18.06
CA LYS A 168 -0.35 0.58 18.38
C LYS A 168 -0.36 1.01 19.84
N LYS A 169 -0.16 0.06 20.76
CA LYS A 169 -0.10 0.37 22.19
C LYS A 169 1.04 1.34 22.54
N LYS A 170 2.22 1.17 21.93
CA LYS A 170 3.34 2.10 22.12
C LYS A 170 3.02 3.51 21.64
N LEU A 171 2.36 3.65 20.49
CA LEU A 171 1.95 4.97 19.99
C LEU A 171 0.93 5.63 20.92
N GLU A 172 -0.08 4.89 21.38
CA GLU A 172 -1.06 5.37 22.36
C GLU A 172 -0.40 5.79 23.68
N ASP A 173 0.52 4.98 24.20
CA ASP A 173 1.29 5.28 25.42
C ASP A 173 2.18 6.53 25.26
N GLU A 174 2.80 6.71 24.09
CA GLU A 174 3.61 7.89 23.77
C GLU A 174 2.77 9.17 23.64
N GLU A 175 1.60 9.09 23.02
CA GLU A 175 0.65 10.21 22.93
C GLU A 175 0.14 10.63 24.30
N LEU A 176 -0.26 9.65 25.13
CA LEU A 176 -0.68 9.90 26.51
C LEU A 176 0.45 10.54 27.33
N LYS A 177 1.68 10.05 27.19
CA LYS A 177 2.86 10.61 27.87
C LYS A 177 3.10 12.07 27.46
N LYS A 178 3.04 12.36 26.15
CA LYS A 178 3.18 13.73 25.63
C LYS A 178 2.08 14.66 26.16
N ALA A 179 0.84 14.18 26.22
CA ALA A 179 -0.28 14.95 26.78
C ALA A 179 -0.09 15.27 28.27
N ILE A 180 0.39 14.31 29.06
CA ILE A 180 0.71 14.51 30.48
C ILE A 180 1.86 15.51 30.65
N GLU A 181 2.91 15.41 29.84
CA GLU A 181 4.06 16.32 29.88
C GLU A 181 3.67 17.75 29.50
N LEU A 182 2.87 17.94 28.45
CA LEU A 182 2.33 19.25 28.06
C LEU A 182 1.50 19.85 29.20
N ARG A 183 0.60 19.07 29.79
CA ARG A 183 -0.23 19.54 30.91
C ARG A 183 0.62 19.89 32.15
N LYS A 184 1.73 19.21 32.38
CA LYS A 184 2.68 19.57 33.46
C LYS A 184 3.42 20.86 33.13
N ARG A 185 3.93 20.99 31.91
CA ARG A 185 4.65 22.17 31.43
C ARG A 185 3.78 23.42 31.46
N GLU A 186 2.51 23.32 31.06
CA GLU A 186 1.54 24.42 31.17
C GLU A 186 1.27 24.81 32.63
N LYS A 187 1.08 23.83 33.52
CA LYS A 187 0.93 24.09 34.96
C LYS A 187 2.16 24.76 35.57
N GLU A 188 3.36 24.35 35.16
CA GLU A 188 4.61 24.96 35.63
C GLU A 188 4.79 26.38 35.07
N ALA A 189 4.46 26.60 33.80
CA ALA A 189 4.47 27.92 33.18
C ALA A 189 3.47 28.88 33.84
N ASP A 190 2.25 28.43 34.14
CA ASP A 190 1.24 29.23 34.84
C ASP A 190 1.68 29.55 36.28
N LYS A 191 2.27 28.58 37.00
CA LYS A 191 2.86 28.81 38.33
C LYS A 191 3.98 29.85 38.26
N LEU A 192 4.90 29.75 37.30
CA LEU A 192 5.98 30.71 37.12
C LEU A 192 5.47 32.10 36.73
N ALA A 193 4.45 32.19 35.88
CA ALA A 193 3.81 33.46 35.52
C ALA A 193 3.15 34.12 36.74
N ARG A 194 2.42 33.34 37.56
CA ARG A 194 1.83 33.82 38.82
C ARG A 194 2.90 34.28 39.80
N GLN A 195 4.00 33.55 39.96
CA GLN A 195 5.11 33.95 40.82
C GLN A 195 5.76 35.25 40.36
N LYS A 196 5.96 35.43 39.04
CA LYS A 196 6.47 36.70 38.48
C LYS A 196 5.55 37.88 38.78
N ILE A 197 4.23 37.71 38.63
CA ILE A 197 3.24 38.74 38.96
C ILE A 197 3.30 39.09 40.44
N ILE A 198 3.35 38.09 41.32
CA ILE A 198 3.42 38.30 42.77
C ILE A 198 4.71 39.06 43.14
N ALA A 199 5.86 38.65 42.58
CA ALA A 199 7.13 39.33 42.81
C ALA A 199 7.12 40.79 42.32
N GLN A 200 6.47 41.06 41.19
CA GLN A 200 6.32 42.41 40.65
C GLN A 200 5.42 43.30 41.53
N ILE A 201 4.33 42.74 42.06
CA ILE A 201 3.45 43.44 43.02
C ILE A 201 4.19 43.71 44.34
N GLU A 202 4.99 42.75 44.82
CA GLU A 202 5.79 42.92 46.02
C GLU A 202 6.85 44.01 45.84
N ALA A 203 7.58 44.00 44.72
CA ALA A 203 8.55 45.03 44.39
C ALA A 203 7.90 46.43 44.29
N ASP A 204 6.75 46.56 43.63
CA ASP A 204 6.02 47.85 43.55
C ASP A 204 5.53 48.30 44.94
N LYS A 205 5.01 47.38 45.75
CA LYS A 205 4.56 47.67 47.12
C LYS A 205 5.72 48.09 48.02
N GLN A 206 6.88 47.42 47.91
CA GLN A 206 8.09 47.77 48.64
C GLN A 206 8.64 49.13 48.18
N ALA A 207 8.66 49.42 46.88
CA ALA A 207 9.08 50.70 46.34
C ALA A 207 8.17 51.86 46.78
N ARG A 208 6.85 51.65 46.79
CA ARG A 208 5.88 52.63 47.31
C ARG A 208 6.08 52.86 48.81
N ARG A 209 6.31 51.80 49.59
CA ARG A 209 6.58 51.92 51.03
C ARG A 209 7.90 52.66 51.30
N ALA A 210 8.95 52.40 50.53
CA ALA A 210 10.22 53.11 50.64
C ALA A 210 10.09 54.60 50.26
N LYS A 211 9.35 54.92 49.18
CA LYS A 211 9.04 56.31 48.80
C LYS A 211 8.19 57.03 49.86
N ALA A 212 7.21 56.36 50.45
CA ALA A 212 6.39 56.92 51.52
C ALA A 212 7.18 57.13 52.84
N ALA A 213 8.18 56.28 53.12
CA ALA A 213 9.06 56.42 54.28
C ALA A 213 10.21 57.43 54.08
N GLY A 214 10.50 57.82 52.83
CA GLY A 214 11.64 58.67 52.45
C GLY A 214 11.44 60.19 52.49
N GLY A 215 10.24 60.70 52.82
CA GLY A 215 10.05 62.10 53.22
C GLY A 215 9.21 63.01 52.30
N THR A 216 8.35 63.78 52.97
CA THR A 216 7.87 65.16 52.68
C THR A 216 7.38 65.55 51.29
N GLY A 217 6.04 65.65 51.19
CA GLY A 217 5.31 66.85 50.76
C GLY A 217 5.62 67.49 49.40
N GLN A 218 4.79 67.18 48.41
CA GLN A 218 4.25 68.17 47.47
C GLN A 218 2.85 67.70 47.06
N GLY A 219 1.85 68.49 47.42
CA GLY A 219 0.49 68.36 46.91
C GLY A 219 0.35 69.15 45.62
N GLU A 220 -0.39 68.60 44.67
CA GLU A 220 -1.09 69.39 43.66
C GLU A 220 -2.41 68.68 43.36
N GLY A 221 -3.47 69.24 43.93
CA GLY A 221 -4.82 69.05 43.42
C GLY A 221 -5.00 69.92 42.19
N ALA A 222 -5.52 69.33 41.12
CA ALA A 222 -6.09 70.06 39.99
C ALA A 222 -7.62 69.82 39.98
N PRO A 223 -8.45 70.87 39.95
CA PRO A 223 -9.91 70.75 40.02
C PRO A 223 -10.54 70.21 38.73
N PRO A 224 -11.73 69.58 38.80
CA PRO A 224 -12.50 69.18 37.63
C PRO A 224 -13.19 70.40 36.98
N ALA A 225 -12.90 70.64 35.71
CA ALA A 225 -13.61 71.60 34.86
C ALA A 225 -14.91 70.96 34.29
N PRO A 226 -15.91 71.77 33.90
CA PRO A 226 -17.32 71.40 33.90
C PRO A 226 -17.79 70.61 32.67
N VAL A 227 -18.93 69.96 32.88
CA VAL A 227 -19.72 69.13 31.96
C VAL A 227 -20.44 69.92 30.86
N ALA A 228 -20.28 69.49 29.59
CA ALA A 228 -21.30 69.31 28.53
C ALA A 228 -20.59 69.10 27.16
N PRO A 229 -21.16 68.42 26.14
CA PRO A 229 -22.50 67.82 26.03
C PRO A 229 -22.47 66.29 25.81
N VAL A 230 -23.59 65.61 26.07
CA VAL A 230 -23.86 64.25 25.57
C VAL A 230 -24.47 64.33 24.17
N PRO A 231 -23.82 63.82 23.11
CA PRO A 231 -24.51 63.44 21.89
C PRO A 231 -25.07 62.01 22.03
N ALA A 232 -26.21 61.78 21.39
CA ALA A 232 -26.88 60.49 21.30
C ALA A 232 -25.95 59.37 20.81
N PRO A 233 -26.18 58.10 21.20
CA PRO A 233 -25.33 56.99 20.77
C PRO A 233 -25.51 56.76 19.26
N ALA A 234 -24.47 57.11 18.50
CA ALA A 234 -24.28 56.58 17.15
C ALA A 234 -23.89 55.09 17.25
N PRO A 235 -24.32 54.23 16.30
CA PRO A 235 -24.02 52.82 16.32
C PRO A 235 -22.51 52.60 16.21
N ILE A 236 -21.95 51.90 17.19
CA ILE A 236 -20.55 51.53 17.24
C ILE A 236 -20.34 50.46 16.16
N SER A 237 -19.76 50.85 15.02
CA SER A 237 -19.17 49.89 14.08
C SER A 237 -17.97 49.25 14.77
N ALA A 238 -18.07 47.96 15.08
CA ALA A 238 -16.97 47.18 15.64
C ALA A 238 -15.84 47.04 14.61
N PRO A 239 -14.56 47.25 15.00
CA PRO A 239 -13.43 47.04 14.10
C PRO A 239 -13.28 45.55 13.73
N PRO A 240 -12.79 45.21 12.52
CA PRO A 240 -12.58 43.81 12.13
C PRO A 240 -11.46 43.24 12.99
N LYS A 241 -11.84 42.42 13.97
CA LYS A 241 -10.92 41.56 14.71
C LYS A 241 -10.85 40.25 13.94
N ASP A 242 -9.65 39.77 13.65
CA ASP A 242 -9.48 38.43 13.09
C ASP A 242 -9.88 37.40 14.15
N TYR A 243 -11.09 36.88 14.04
CA TYR A 243 -11.56 35.81 14.90
C TYR A 243 -10.95 34.49 14.40
N SER A 244 -10.47 33.63 15.31
CA SER A 244 -10.00 32.28 14.94
C SER A 244 -11.13 31.25 14.90
N GLN A 245 -12.25 31.57 15.55
CA GLN A 245 -13.40 30.70 15.72
C GLN A 245 -14.71 31.48 15.52
N THR A 246 -15.68 30.82 14.89
CA THR A 246 -17.02 31.34 14.64
C THR A 246 -18.06 30.49 15.35
N ARG A 247 -19.00 31.13 16.04
CA ARG A 247 -20.11 30.43 16.72
C ARG A 247 -21.37 30.49 15.87
N LEU A 248 -21.85 29.32 15.42
CA LEU A 248 -23.05 29.21 14.60
C LEU A 248 -24.20 28.65 15.45
N GLN A 249 -25.34 29.36 15.44
CA GLN A 249 -26.60 28.84 15.96
C GLN A 249 -27.46 28.37 14.78
N ILE A 250 -27.67 27.07 14.67
CA ILE A 250 -28.47 26.47 13.60
C ILE A 250 -29.85 26.14 14.16
N ARG A 251 -30.89 26.71 13.54
CA ARG A 251 -32.30 26.43 13.83
C ARG A 251 -32.77 25.30 12.94
N LEU A 252 -33.16 24.19 13.56
CA LEU A 252 -33.73 23.02 12.91
C LEU A 252 -35.21 23.28 12.55
N THR A 253 -35.76 22.40 11.71
CA THR A 253 -37.15 22.43 11.22
C THR A 253 -38.19 22.13 12.29
N ASP A 254 -37.81 21.45 13.37
CA ASP A 254 -38.62 21.21 14.57
C ASP A 254 -38.70 22.44 15.51
N GLY A 255 -37.98 23.52 15.18
CA GLY A 255 -37.86 24.74 15.99
C GLY A 255 -36.80 24.67 17.09
N SER A 256 -36.14 23.53 17.28
CA SER A 256 -34.98 23.41 18.16
C SER A 256 -33.76 24.10 17.52
N SER A 257 -32.78 24.48 18.35
CA SER A 257 -31.55 25.09 17.84
C SER A 257 -30.31 24.46 18.43
N ILE A 258 -29.41 24.00 17.56
CA ILE A 258 -28.11 23.47 17.92
C ILE A 258 -27.06 24.58 17.76
N THR A 259 -26.16 24.70 18.73
CA THR A 259 -25.10 25.71 18.68
C THR A 259 -23.75 25.03 18.67
N GLN A 260 -22.94 25.36 17.67
CA GLN A 260 -21.62 24.77 17.48
C GLN A 260 -20.61 25.85 17.10
N SER A 261 -19.36 25.66 17.52
CA SER A 261 -18.25 26.52 17.14
C SER A 261 -17.37 25.86 16.10
N PHE A 262 -17.10 26.59 15.02
CA PHE A 262 -16.36 26.15 13.84
C PHE A 262 -15.14 27.05 13.62
N GLY A 263 -14.12 26.56 12.91
CA GLY A 263 -12.97 27.37 12.53
C GLY A 263 -13.33 28.41 11.47
N VAL A 264 -12.70 29.59 11.47
CA VAL A 264 -12.98 30.63 10.45
C VAL A 264 -12.63 30.18 9.03
N LYS A 265 -11.62 29.31 8.89
CA LYS A 265 -11.21 28.69 7.62
C LYS A 265 -11.95 27.39 7.29
N GLU A 266 -12.88 26.97 8.13
CA GLU A 266 -13.65 25.75 7.92
C GLU A 266 -14.72 25.99 6.85
N GLN A 267 -15.06 24.96 6.09
CA GLN A 267 -16.04 25.05 5.00
C GLN A 267 -17.47 24.96 5.52
N LEU A 268 -18.42 25.56 4.78
CA LEU A 268 -19.84 25.43 5.10
C LEU A 268 -20.35 23.97 4.96
N SER A 269 -19.69 23.14 4.16
CA SER A 269 -19.91 21.69 4.08
C SER A 269 -19.80 20.99 5.44
N SER A 270 -18.82 21.35 6.29
CA SER A 270 -18.68 20.82 7.65
C SER A 270 -19.90 21.13 8.51
N VAL A 271 -20.48 22.32 8.36
CA VAL A 271 -21.69 22.73 9.06
C VAL A 271 -22.89 21.91 8.61
N ARG A 272 -23.00 21.61 7.30
CA ARG A 272 -24.04 20.72 6.76
C ARG A 272 -23.94 19.31 7.34
N LEU A 273 -22.74 18.72 7.36
CA LEU A 273 -22.50 17.40 7.96
C LEU A 273 -22.84 17.40 9.46
N TYR A 274 -22.46 18.46 10.18
CA TYR A 274 -22.81 18.60 11.59
C TYR A 274 -24.32 18.64 11.80
N VAL A 275 -25.05 19.33 10.92
CA VAL A 275 -26.52 19.34 10.94
C VAL A 275 -27.07 17.94 10.66
N GLU A 276 -26.56 17.21 9.67
CA GLU A 276 -26.98 15.83 9.36
C GLU A 276 -26.79 14.89 10.56
N MET A 277 -25.65 14.98 11.25
CA MET A 277 -25.32 14.11 12.39
C MET A 277 -26.11 14.44 13.66
N ASN A 278 -26.46 15.71 13.87
CA ASN A 278 -27.13 16.19 15.09
C ASN A 278 -28.62 16.51 14.86
N ARG A 279 -29.18 16.11 13.72
CA ARG A 279 -30.59 16.36 13.41
C ARG A 279 -31.48 15.45 14.24
N THR A 280 -32.28 16.04 15.12
CA THR A 280 -33.30 15.34 15.93
C THR A 280 -34.66 15.20 15.23
N ASP A 281 -34.79 15.77 14.03
CA ASP A 281 -36.07 15.98 13.31
C ASP A 281 -36.57 14.75 12.51
N ASN A 282 -35.85 13.62 12.50
CA ASN A 282 -36.28 12.33 11.91
C ASN A 282 -36.87 12.42 10.47
N GLN A 283 -36.41 13.41 9.69
CA GLN A 283 -36.76 13.64 8.29
C GLN A 283 -35.47 13.50 7.48
N GLU A 284 -35.24 12.30 6.96
CA GLU A 284 -34.16 12.01 6.02
C GLU A 284 -34.55 12.59 4.65
N GLY A 285 -34.07 13.79 4.36
CA GLY A 285 -34.35 14.44 3.09
C GLY A 285 -33.43 15.63 2.84
N PRO A 286 -33.28 16.03 1.56
CA PRO A 286 -32.45 17.17 1.19
C PRO A 286 -32.95 18.43 1.91
N PHE A 287 -32.03 19.13 2.57
CA PHE A 287 -32.29 20.40 3.23
C PHE A 287 -31.34 21.46 2.69
N SER A 288 -31.77 22.71 2.76
CA SER A 288 -30.97 23.88 2.39
C SER A 288 -30.77 24.78 3.61
N LEU A 289 -29.55 25.29 3.77
CA LEU A 289 -29.21 26.25 4.81
C LEU A 289 -29.50 27.67 4.32
N MET A 290 -30.18 28.46 5.14
CA MET A 290 -30.50 29.87 4.88
C MET A 290 -30.01 30.75 6.04
N THR A 291 -29.53 31.96 5.74
CA THR A 291 -29.24 33.01 6.73
C THR A 291 -30.45 33.93 6.95
N THR A 292 -30.58 34.52 8.14
CA THR A 292 -31.68 35.46 8.45
C THR A 292 -31.48 36.87 7.91
N PHE A 293 -30.24 37.38 7.98
CA PHE A 293 -29.90 38.73 7.55
C PHE A 293 -28.40 38.85 7.19
N PRO A 294 -28.04 39.27 5.96
CA PRO A 294 -28.89 39.35 4.78
C PRO A 294 -29.43 37.96 4.41
N ARG A 295 -30.69 37.86 3.96
CA ARG A 295 -31.27 36.56 3.59
C ARG A 295 -30.53 35.99 2.38
N LYS A 296 -29.71 34.96 2.62
CA LYS A 296 -29.02 34.19 1.59
C LYS A 296 -29.33 32.71 1.77
N VAL A 297 -29.78 32.06 0.69
CA VAL A 297 -29.94 30.60 0.59
C VAL A 297 -28.65 30.04 0.02
N PHE A 298 -28.06 29.06 0.70
CA PHE A 298 -26.80 28.45 0.26
C PHE A 298 -27.04 27.34 -0.75
N VAL A 299 -26.37 27.46 -1.90
CA VAL A 299 -26.33 26.47 -2.99
C VAL A 299 -25.04 25.65 -2.92
N GLU A 300 -24.92 24.57 -3.70
CA GLU A 300 -23.78 23.63 -3.66
C GLU A 300 -22.40 24.32 -3.74
N GLU A 301 -22.26 25.33 -4.61
CA GLU A 301 -21.04 26.13 -4.76
C GLU A 301 -20.66 26.96 -3.52
N ASP A 302 -21.62 27.30 -2.66
CA ASP A 302 -21.35 28.01 -1.41
C ASP A 302 -20.90 27.06 -0.30
N TYR A 303 -21.13 25.75 -0.41
CA TYR A 303 -20.69 24.78 0.61
C TYR A 303 -19.17 24.57 0.61
N GLU A 304 -18.50 24.84 -0.51
CA GLU A 304 -17.04 24.73 -0.65
C GLU A 304 -16.29 25.95 -0.11
N LYS A 305 -16.99 27.07 0.11
CA LYS A 305 -16.40 28.33 0.59
C LYS A 305 -16.22 28.31 2.11
N PRO A 306 -15.15 28.91 2.64
CA PRO A 306 -14.93 29.01 4.07
C PRO A 306 -15.93 29.99 4.72
N LEU A 307 -16.21 29.78 6.01
CA LEU A 307 -17.16 30.58 6.79
C LEU A 307 -16.83 32.08 6.82
N ASP A 308 -15.54 32.44 6.68
CA ASP A 308 -15.06 33.82 6.56
C ASP A 308 -15.59 34.54 5.32
N VAL A 309 -15.43 33.92 4.16
CA VAL A 309 -15.84 34.47 2.86
C VAL A 309 -17.37 34.61 2.78
N LEU A 310 -18.09 33.75 3.50
CA LEU A 310 -19.55 33.79 3.60
C LEU A 310 -20.07 34.82 4.61
N GLY A 311 -19.20 35.53 5.33
CA GLY A 311 -19.57 36.56 6.30
C GLY A 311 -20.29 36.00 7.54
N LEU A 312 -20.02 34.74 7.90
CA LEU A 312 -20.65 34.07 9.04
C LEU A 312 -19.89 34.31 10.37
N VAL A 313 -18.76 35.01 10.30
CA VAL A 313 -17.87 35.38 11.42
C VAL A 313 -18.32 36.71 12.04
N PRO A 314 -18.27 36.92 13.37
CA PRO A 314 -17.87 36.00 14.45
C PRO A 314 -19.00 35.10 14.97
N SER A 315 -20.25 35.43 14.65
CA SER A 315 -21.41 34.63 15.03
C SER A 315 -22.53 34.83 14.03
N ALA A 316 -23.17 33.74 13.63
CA ALA A 316 -24.28 33.79 12.68
C ALA A 316 -25.38 32.78 13.04
N VAL A 317 -26.59 33.07 12.57
CA VAL A 317 -27.76 32.22 12.73
C VAL A 317 -28.12 31.61 11.37
N LEU A 318 -28.11 30.29 11.31
CA LEU A 318 -28.52 29.52 10.14
C LEU A 318 -29.87 28.87 10.40
N ILE A 319 -30.71 28.80 9.38
CA ILE A 319 -32.01 28.15 9.41
C ILE A 319 -31.97 26.99 8.43
N VAL A 320 -32.32 25.81 8.91
CA VAL A 320 -32.54 24.64 8.07
C VAL A 320 -33.92 24.77 7.45
N THR A 321 -33.96 24.84 6.13
CA THR A 321 -35.21 24.81 5.35
C THR A 321 -35.26 23.51 4.54
N LYS A 322 -36.46 22.97 4.33
CA LYS A 322 -36.63 21.86 3.40
C LYS A 322 -36.22 22.33 2.00
N ALA A 323 -35.43 21.54 1.27
CA ALA A 323 -35.06 21.90 -0.08
C ALA A 323 -36.34 22.12 -0.92
N PRO A 324 -36.45 23.24 -1.66
CA PRO A 324 -37.52 23.38 -2.63
C PRO A 324 -37.36 22.25 -3.66
N VAL A 325 -38.41 21.44 -3.79
CA VAL A 325 -38.54 20.45 -4.87
C VAL A 325 -38.71 21.18 -6.19
#